data_AF-A0A0W8G1C7-F1
#
_entry.id   AF-A0A0W8G1C7-F1
#
_cell.length_a   1.000
_cell.length_b   1.000
_cell.length_c   1.000
_cell.angle_alpha   90.00
_cell.angle_beta   90.00
_cell.angle_gamma   90.00
#
_symmetry.space_group_name_H-M   'P 1'
#
loop_
_entity.id
_entity.type
_entity.pdbx_description
1 polymer ?
#
loop_
_entity_poly.entity_id
_entity_poly.type
_entity_poly.pdbx_seq_one_letter_code
_entity_poly.pdbx_strand_id
1 'polypeptide(L)'
;MKKIYLVILFILALGIVSLGFITNQQSEKHPDVDWSLGCQECHSEMTPEVYNDWYTSRHGMVNFGCYICHGDGQETFYAKGSDAQCGGCHAGQLVSFDSSKFKSCFDCHNGHTLKFHND
;
A
#
# COMPACT_ATOMS: atom_id res chain seq x y z
N MET A 1 36.52 20.68 -30.63
CA MET A 1 36.85 19.44 -29.89
C MET A 1 36.43 19.48 -28.42
N LYS A 2 36.83 20.47 -27.61
CA LYS A 2 36.47 20.58 -26.17
C LYS A 2 34.95 20.65 -25.89
N LYS A 3 34.17 21.30 -26.77
CA LYS A 3 32.69 21.38 -26.67
C LYS A 3 31.99 20.05 -26.92
N ILE A 4 32.56 19.21 -27.79
CA ILE A 4 32.01 17.87 -28.11
C ILE A 4 32.23 16.94 -26.90
N TYR A 5 33.39 17.02 -26.25
CA TYR A 5 33.65 16.29 -25.00
C TYR A 5 32.67 16.64 -23.88
N LEU A 6 32.32 17.93 -23.71
CA LEU A 6 31.37 18.35 -22.68
C LEU A 6 29.95 17.83 -22.93
N VAL A 7 29.51 17.78 -24.19
CA VAL A 7 28.21 17.22 -24.57
C VAL A 7 28.16 15.70 -24.34
N ILE A 8 29.23 14.98 -24.68
CA ILE A 8 29.34 13.54 -24.43
C ILE A 8 29.31 13.24 -22.93
N LEU A 9 30.02 14.03 -22.12
CA LEU A 9 30.06 13.87 -20.66
C LEU A 9 28.69 14.13 -20.03
N PHE A 10 27.95 15.11 -20.54
CA PHE A 10 26.59 15.43 -20.10
C PHE A 10 25.58 14.31 -20.45
N ILE A 11 25.65 13.76 -21.66
CA ILE A 11 24.78 12.64 -22.10
C ILE A 11 25.08 11.37 -21.29
N LEU A 12 26.35 11.08 -21.02
CA LEU A 12 26.76 9.96 -20.15
C LEU A 12 26.23 10.14 -18.72
N ALA A 13 26.33 11.34 -18.15
CA ALA A 13 25.80 11.62 -16.81
C ALA A 13 24.27 11.45 -16.76
N LEU A 14 23.54 11.94 -17.76
CA LEU A 14 22.10 11.76 -17.89
C LEU A 14 21.69 10.29 -18.00
N GLY A 15 22.44 9.50 -18.78
CA GLY A 15 22.21 8.05 -18.91
C GLY A 15 22.42 7.29 -17.60
N ILE A 16 23.45 7.65 -16.81
CA ILE A 16 23.71 7.03 -15.50
C ILE A 16 22.61 7.40 -14.49
N VAL A 17 22.15 8.66 -14.49
CA VAL A 17 21.05 9.10 -13.61
C VAL A 17 19.75 8.39 -13.95
N SER A 18 19.42 8.24 -15.24
CA SER A 18 18.19 7.56 -15.67
C SER A 18 18.20 6.06 -15.37
N LEU A 19 19.35 5.38 -15.44
CA LEU A 19 19.47 3.98 -15.01
C LEU A 19 19.21 3.79 -13.51
N GLY A 20 19.72 4.69 -12.66
CA GLY A 20 19.52 4.63 -11.21
C GLY A 20 18.07 4.85 -10.75
N PHE A 21 17.28 5.59 -11.54
CA PHE A 21 15.84 5.79 -11.26
C PHE A 21 15.00 4.56 -11.60
N ILE A 22 15.32 3.82 -12.67
CA ILE A 22 14.56 2.63 -13.08
C ILE A 22 14.70 1.50 -12.04
N THR A 23 15.86 1.37 -11.40
CA THR A 23 16.11 0.32 -10.40
C THR A 23 15.47 0.59 -9.03
N ASN A 24 15.05 1.82 -8.75
CA ASN A 24 14.49 2.21 -7.44
C ASN A 24 12.94 2.10 -7.40
N GLN A 25 12.31 1.73 -8.50
CA GLN A 25 10.86 1.47 -8.53
C GLN A 25 10.55 0.02 -8.12
N GLN A 26 11.16 -0.45 -7.03
CA GLN A 26 10.84 -1.76 -6.47
C GLN A 26 9.46 -1.65 -5.82
N SER A 27 8.45 -2.31 -6.40
CA SER A 27 7.16 -2.48 -5.72
C SER A 27 7.42 -3.06 -4.33
N GLU A 28 6.81 -2.51 -3.29
CA GLU A 28 6.85 -3.14 -1.98
C GLU A 28 6.25 -4.55 -2.15
N LYS A 29 7.08 -5.58 -2.00
CA LYS A 29 6.66 -6.98 -2.03
C LYS A 29 6.54 -7.48 -0.61
N HIS A 30 5.58 -8.37 -0.36
CA HIS A 30 5.56 -9.11 0.88
C HIS A 30 6.81 -10.02 0.96
N PRO A 31 7.40 -10.22 2.15
CA PRO A 31 8.45 -11.21 2.33
C PRO A 31 8.01 -12.61 1.91
N ASP A 32 8.95 -13.42 1.43
CA ASP A 32 8.69 -14.83 1.15
C ASP A 32 8.55 -15.61 2.47
N VAL A 33 7.43 -16.29 2.65
CA VAL A 33 7.03 -16.98 3.88
C VAL A 33 6.41 -18.33 3.54
N ASP A 34 6.06 -19.11 4.57
CA ASP A 34 5.23 -20.30 4.34
C ASP A 34 3.81 -19.90 3.93
N TRP A 35 3.54 -19.94 2.63
CA TRP A 35 2.25 -19.59 2.04
C TRP A 35 1.13 -20.59 2.31
N SER A 36 1.40 -21.70 3.03
CA SER A 36 0.34 -22.59 3.51
C SER A 36 -0.45 -22.01 4.68
N LEU A 37 0.13 -21.03 5.40
CA LEU A 37 -0.54 -20.31 6.47
C LEU A 37 -1.38 -19.15 5.91
N GLY A 38 -2.59 -18.99 6.44
CA GLY A 38 -3.42 -17.83 6.11
C GLY A 38 -2.82 -16.53 6.65
N CYS A 39 -3.15 -15.39 6.02
CA CYS A 39 -2.66 -14.08 6.46
C CYS A 39 -2.94 -13.85 7.96
N GLN A 40 -4.16 -14.17 8.40
CA GLN A 40 -4.60 -13.97 9.79
C GLN A 40 -3.84 -14.85 10.78
N GLU A 41 -3.61 -16.12 10.43
CA GLU A 41 -2.88 -17.06 11.27
C GLU A 41 -1.46 -16.59 11.51
N CYS A 42 -0.71 -16.33 10.43
CA CYS A 42 0.64 -15.81 10.52
C CYS A 42 0.70 -14.43 11.22
N HIS A 43 -0.16 -13.49 10.84
CA HIS A 43 -0.12 -12.13 11.41
C HIS A 43 -0.65 -12.02 12.84
N SER A 44 -1.42 -12.99 13.33
CA SER A 44 -1.78 -13.07 14.75
C SER A 44 -0.55 -13.29 15.64
N GLU A 45 0.51 -13.89 15.10
CA GLU A 45 1.77 -14.13 15.80
C GLU A 45 2.84 -13.09 15.43
N MET A 46 2.97 -12.77 14.14
CA MET A 46 4.03 -11.90 13.63
C MET A 46 3.78 -10.41 13.91
N THR A 47 2.52 -9.98 13.91
CA THR A 47 2.11 -8.58 14.14
C THR A 47 0.83 -8.54 14.99
N PRO A 48 0.87 -9.02 16.24
CA PRO A 48 -0.33 -9.25 17.05
C PRO A 48 -1.15 -7.98 17.30
N GLU A 49 -0.50 -6.82 17.44
CA GLU A 49 -1.20 -5.54 17.63
C GLU A 49 -2.02 -5.16 16.39
N VAL A 50 -1.42 -5.24 15.20
CA VAL A 50 -2.09 -4.99 13.91
C VAL A 50 -3.23 -5.98 13.67
N TYR A 51 -2.98 -7.25 13.97
CA TYR A 51 -4.01 -8.28 13.89
C TYR A 51 -5.18 -7.97 14.83
N ASN A 52 -4.92 -7.58 16.08
CA ASN A 52 -5.97 -7.25 17.04
C ASN A 52 -6.77 -6.00 16.65
N ASP A 53 -6.11 -4.98 16.11
CA ASP A 53 -6.79 -3.80 15.55
C ASP A 53 -7.76 -4.19 14.43
N TRP A 54 -7.31 -5.03 13.49
CA TRP A 54 -8.18 -5.56 12.43
C TRP A 54 -9.29 -6.42 13.02
N TYR A 55 -8.97 -7.39 13.88
CA TYR A 55 -9.87 -8.38 14.44
C TYR A 55 -11.03 -7.72 15.21
N THR A 56 -10.75 -6.65 15.93
CA THR A 56 -11.75 -5.87 16.68
C THR A 56 -12.48 -4.81 15.84
N SER A 57 -12.02 -4.56 14.61
CA SER A 57 -12.68 -3.63 13.69
C SER A 57 -13.99 -4.20 13.12
N ARG A 58 -14.78 -3.34 12.46
CA ARG A 58 -15.97 -3.76 11.72
C ARG A 58 -15.68 -4.80 10.64
N HIS A 59 -14.51 -4.70 9.99
CA HIS A 59 -14.09 -5.63 8.95
C HIS A 59 -13.64 -6.98 9.54
N GLY A 60 -12.91 -6.96 10.65
CA GLY A 60 -12.50 -8.20 11.34
C GLY A 60 -13.68 -8.97 11.94
N MET A 61 -14.67 -8.27 12.50
CA MET A 61 -15.87 -8.90 13.06
C MET A 61 -16.70 -9.69 12.04
N VAL A 62 -16.60 -9.37 10.75
CA VAL A 62 -17.24 -10.11 9.66
C VAL A 62 -16.25 -10.97 8.87
N ASN A 63 -15.05 -11.16 9.40
CA ASN A 63 -13.95 -11.90 8.81
C ASN A 63 -13.59 -11.45 7.38
N PHE A 64 -13.59 -10.15 7.13
CA PHE A 64 -13.19 -9.61 5.84
C PHE A 64 -11.68 -9.74 5.67
N GLY A 65 -11.26 -10.57 4.70
CA GLY A 65 -9.88 -11.01 4.57
C GLY A 65 -8.89 -9.88 4.28
N CYS A 66 -7.68 -9.99 4.85
CA CYS A 66 -6.59 -9.01 4.69
C CYS A 66 -6.25 -8.75 3.22
N TYR A 67 -6.31 -9.80 2.39
CA TYR A 67 -5.98 -9.77 0.98
C TYR A 67 -6.87 -8.84 0.15
N ILE A 68 -8.04 -8.49 0.64
CA ILE A 68 -8.96 -7.60 -0.09
C ILE A 68 -8.38 -6.18 -0.18
N CYS A 69 -7.65 -5.75 0.86
CA CYS A 69 -6.97 -4.46 0.89
C CYS A 69 -5.49 -4.58 0.51
N HIS A 70 -4.84 -5.70 0.86
CA HIS A 70 -3.38 -5.86 0.75
C HIS A 70 -2.92 -6.73 -0.42
N GLY A 71 -3.84 -7.37 -1.16
CA GLY A 71 -3.49 -8.38 -2.16
C GLY A 71 -3.14 -9.73 -1.52
N ASP A 72 -2.94 -10.76 -2.35
CA ASP A 72 -2.63 -12.12 -1.91
C ASP A 72 -1.24 -12.27 -1.27
N GLY A 73 -0.36 -11.29 -1.45
CA GLY A 73 1.01 -11.26 -0.91
C GLY A 73 2.05 -11.99 -1.78
N GLN A 74 1.65 -12.95 -2.61
CA GLN A 74 2.53 -13.74 -3.48
C GLN A 74 2.77 -13.04 -4.82
N GLU A 75 1.69 -12.74 -5.53
CA GLU A 75 1.69 -12.09 -6.84
C GLU A 75 1.43 -10.59 -6.68
N THR A 76 0.45 -10.24 -5.85
CA THR A 76 0.03 -8.85 -5.63
C THR A 76 0.17 -8.48 -4.17
N PHE A 77 0.91 -7.41 -3.88
CA PHE A 77 0.99 -6.85 -2.53
C PHE A 77 0.86 -5.33 -2.54
N TYR A 78 0.07 -4.84 -1.60
CA TYR A 78 -0.02 -3.43 -1.24
C TYR A 78 0.26 -3.31 0.25
N ALA A 79 1.33 -2.62 0.64
CA ALA A 79 1.61 -2.40 2.05
C ALA A 79 0.52 -1.58 2.77
N LYS A 80 -0.22 -0.77 2.01
CA LYS A 80 -1.37 -0.01 2.47
C LYS A 80 -2.52 -0.17 1.47
N GLY A 81 -3.73 -0.32 1.97
CA GLY A 81 -4.92 -0.24 1.13
C GLY A 81 -5.03 1.12 0.44
N SER A 82 -5.74 1.16 -0.69
CA SER A 82 -6.02 2.35 -1.49
C SER A 82 -7.49 2.71 -1.41
N ASP A 83 -7.79 3.98 -1.69
CA ASP A 83 -9.16 4.48 -1.77
C ASP A 83 -10.00 3.73 -2.82
N ALA A 84 -9.37 3.19 -3.87
CA ALA A 84 -10.06 2.39 -4.89
C ALA A 84 -10.57 1.06 -4.32
N GLN A 85 -9.80 0.40 -3.44
CA GLN A 85 -10.24 -0.83 -2.76
C GLN A 85 -11.39 -0.54 -1.79
N CYS A 86 -11.33 0.61 -1.09
CA CYS A 86 -12.46 1.09 -0.27
C CYS A 86 -13.70 1.32 -1.15
N GLY A 87 -13.52 2.01 -2.27
CA GLY A 87 -14.57 2.35 -3.24
C GLY A 87 -15.30 1.18 -3.85
N GLY A 88 -14.63 0.02 -3.99
CA GLY A 88 -15.25 -1.21 -4.49
C GLY A 88 -16.48 -1.65 -3.66
N CYS A 89 -16.50 -1.33 -2.36
CA CYS A 89 -17.64 -1.62 -1.48
C CYS A 89 -18.34 -0.34 -0.98
N HIS A 90 -17.60 0.76 -0.82
CA HIS A 90 -18.08 2.03 -0.28
C HIS A 90 -18.31 3.10 -1.36
N ALA A 91 -18.83 2.70 -2.52
CA ALA A 91 -19.06 3.61 -3.65
C ALA A 91 -19.98 4.79 -3.30
N GLY A 92 -20.95 4.60 -2.40
CA GLY A 92 -21.86 5.67 -1.95
C GLY A 92 -21.14 6.78 -1.18
N GLN A 93 -20.04 6.44 -0.51
CA GLN A 93 -19.23 7.34 0.30
C GLN A 93 -18.26 8.15 -0.57
N LEU A 94 -17.87 7.62 -1.74
CA LEU A 94 -17.00 8.32 -2.69
C LEU A 94 -17.62 9.63 -3.18
N VAL A 95 -18.94 9.69 -3.39
CA VAL A 95 -19.62 10.93 -3.84
C VAL A 95 -19.37 12.09 -2.87
N SER A 96 -19.50 11.83 -1.57
CA SER A 96 -19.23 12.84 -0.53
C SER A 96 -17.73 13.09 -0.36
N PHE A 97 -16.90 12.06 -0.51
CA PHE A 97 -15.46 12.16 -0.41
C PHE A 97 -14.84 13.01 -1.54
N ASP A 98 -15.30 12.82 -2.78
CA ASP A 98 -14.86 13.56 -3.97
C ASP A 98 -15.15 15.06 -3.87
N SER A 99 -16.19 15.42 -3.09
CA SER A 99 -16.56 16.81 -2.81
C SER A 99 -15.82 17.38 -1.59
N SER A 100 -14.99 16.58 -0.92
CA SER A 100 -14.24 16.98 0.27
C SER A 100 -12.89 17.59 -0.08
N LYS A 101 -12.20 18.13 0.93
CA LYS A 101 -10.82 18.64 0.79
C LYS A 101 -9.75 17.56 1.04
N PHE A 102 -10.17 16.36 1.42
CA PHE A 102 -9.26 15.27 1.78
C PHE A 102 -8.82 14.52 0.53
N LYS A 103 -7.65 13.88 0.61
CA LYS A 103 -6.98 13.21 -0.51
C LYS A 103 -6.93 11.71 -0.35
N SER A 104 -7.09 11.21 0.87
CA SER A 104 -7.20 9.78 1.15
C SER A 104 -8.31 9.48 2.14
N CYS A 105 -8.93 8.31 2.00
CA CYS A 105 -9.81 7.74 3.03
C CYS A 105 -9.07 7.67 4.39
N PHE A 106 -7.76 7.44 4.35
CA PHE A 106 -6.90 7.39 5.53
C PHE A 106 -6.58 8.76 6.14
N ASP A 107 -7.01 9.87 5.54
CA ASP A 107 -6.90 11.19 6.19
C ASP A 107 -7.82 11.29 7.42
N CYS A 108 -8.84 10.42 7.49
CA CYS A 108 -9.75 10.31 8.64
C CYS A 108 -9.78 8.90 9.27
N HIS A 109 -9.59 7.84 8.48
CA HIS A 109 -9.61 6.46 8.96
C HIS A 109 -8.22 5.99 9.40
N ASN A 110 -8.11 5.44 10.60
CA ASN A 110 -6.81 5.05 11.16
C ASN A 110 -6.51 3.54 11.03
N GLY A 111 -5.50 3.21 10.23
CA GLY A 111 -4.87 1.89 10.17
C GLY A 111 -5.87 0.74 10.03
N HIS A 112 -5.64 -0.34 10.77
CA HIS A 112 -6.47 -1.55 10.74
C HIS A 112 -7.73 -1.47 11.62
N THR A 113 -7.84 -0.47 12.49
CA THR A 113 -9.09 -0.20 13.22
C THR A 113 -10.15 0.41 12.30
N LEU A 114 -9.71 1.19 11.29
CA LEU A 114 -10.54 2.00 10.40
C LEU A 114 -11.56 2.89 11.13
N LYS A 115 -11.34 3.18 12.41
CA LYS A 115 -12.19 4.11 13.16
C LYS A 115 -12.00 5.52 12.61
N PHE A 116 -13.09 6.28 12.64
CA PHE A 116 -13.09 7.70 12.30
C PHE A 116 -12.60 8.48 13.52
N HIS A 117 -11.38 9.04 13.46
CA HIS A 117 -10.69 9.63 14.60
C HIS A 117 -10.45 8.62 15.76
N ASN A 118 -9.35 8.78 16.50
CA ASN A 118 -9.00 7.86 17.59
C ASN A 118 -9.90 8.10 18.80
N ASP A 119 -10.97 7.30 18.92
CA ASP A 119 -11.72 7.08 20.17
C ASP A 119 -11.22 5.83 20.90
#